data_AF-A0A6G1R3D1-F1
#
_entry.id   AF-A0A6G1R3D1-F1
#
_cell.length_a   1.000
_cell.length_b   1.000
_cell.length_c   1.000
_cell.angle_alpha   90.00
_cell.angle_beta   90.00
_cell.angle_gamma   90.00
#
_symmetry.space_group_name_H-M   'P 1'
#
loop_
_entity.id
_entity.type
_entity.pdbx_description
1 polymer ?
#
loop_
_entity_poly.entity_id
_entity_poly.type
_entity_poly.pdbx_seq_one_letter_code
_entity_poly.pdbx_strand_id
1 'polypeptide(L)'
;ESQPWEESLQDVANLKKLLLKALTLFIDAAESYSKDSCVRQSLRCRRLMKLITLQLHFLSAGQSTMLINLSRQSLTDTIMALPRFYQAAIVAEAYEFVPDWAEVLYQQVITKGDFTYLEEFKQQRPLKPSVFEEIAKKVKQHPPSDAALRNLKKLLTYCEDIYTYYRLAYDNKFYDVVNTLLKDAQTGCCLNDMLSN
;
A
#
# COMPACT_ATOMS: atom_id res chain seq x y z
N GLU A 1 27.21 19.23 -0.28
CA GLU A 1 26.36 18.45 0.64
C GLU A 1 24.94 18.96 0.53
N SER A 2 23.93 18.10 0.75
CA SER A 2 22.53 18.51 0.77
C SER A 2 22.22 19.22 2.09
N GLN A 3 21.57 20.39 2.01
CA GLN A 3 21.08 21.13 3.17
C GLN A 3 19.98 20.32 3.90
N PRO A 4 19.82 20.47 5.24
CA PRO A 4 18.71 19.84 5.97
C PRO A 4 17.34 20.14 5.35
N TRP A 5 16.40 19.21 5.52
CA TRP A 5 15.06 19.34 4.95
C TRP A 5 14.31 20.54 5.54
N GLU A 6 14.44 20.74 6.84
CA GLU A 6 13.80 21.82 7.59
C GLU A 6 14.26 23.21 7.09
N GLU A 7 15.53 23.33 6.72
CA GLU A 7 16.06 24.57 6.14
C GLU A 7 15.58 24.75 4.69
N SER A 8 15.48 23.66 3.93
CA SER A 8 14.93 23.69 2.56
C SER A 8 13.47 24.15 2.53
N LEU A 9 12.71 23.92 3.60
CA LEU A 9 11.32 24.38 3.74
C LEU A 9 11.19 25.88 4.03
N GLN A 10 12.27 26.59 4.39
CA GLN A 10 12.22 28.05 4.58
C GLN A 10 12.02 28.81 3.27
N ASP A 11 12.45 28.22 2.14
CA ASP A 11 12.22 28.75 0.80
C ASP A 11 11.58 27.69 -0.12
N VAL A 12 10.31 27.40 0.14
CA VAL A 12 9.51 26.44 -0.63
C VAL A 12 9.47 26.79 -2.12
N ALA A 13 9.49 28.08 -2.47
CA ALA A 13 9.46 28.53 -3.86
C ALA A 13 10.73 28.09 -4.61
N ASN A 14 11.91 28.33 -4.02
CA ASN A 14 13.17 27.87 -4.57
C ASN A 14 13.29 26.33 -4.55
N LEU A 15 12.85 25.67 -3.47
CA LEU A 15 12.83 24.20 -3.42
C LEU A 15 12.00 23.60 -4.56
N LYS A 16 10.78 24.11 -4.80
CA LYS A 16 9.94 23.68 -5.94
C LYS A 16 10.65 23.91 -7.28
N LYS A 17 11.33 25.06 -7.46
CA LYS A 17 12.10 25.36 -8.67
C LYS A 17 13.23 24.35 -8.88
N LEU A 18 13.98 23.99 -7.83
CA LEU A 18 15.04 22.99 -7.91
C LEU A 18 14.50 21.59 -8.22
N LEU A 19 13.38 21.20 -7.61
CA LEU A 19 12.71 19.93 -7.89
C LEU A 19 12.17 19.86 -9.33
N LEU A 20 11.61 20.94 -9.86
CA LEU A 20 11.20 21.02 -11.27
C LEU A 20 12.40 20.87 -12.20
N LYS A 21 13.54 21.51 -11.89
CA LYS A 21 14.77 21.32 -12.66
C LYS A 21 15.25 19.88 -12.63
N ALA A 22 15.24 19.24 -11.46
CA ALA A 22 15.59 17.82 -11.33
C ALA A 22 14.63 16.93 -12.13
N LEU A 23 13.33 17.22 -12.09
CA LEU A 23 12.32 16.49 -12.87
C LEU A 23 12.60 16.57 -14.38
N THR A 24 12.91 17.76 -14.92
CA THR A 24 13.30 17.92 -16.33
C THR A 24 14.54 17.10 -16.67
N LEU A 25 15.58 17.13 -15.82
CA LEU A 25 16.78 16.33 -16.04
C LEU A 25 16.48 14.81 -16.06
N PHE A 26 15.57 14.34 -15.21
CA PHE A 26 15.16 12.93 -15.23
C PHE A 26 14.30 12.57 -16.45
N ILE A 27 13.49 13.49 -16.97
CA ILE A 27 12.77 13.32 -18.24
C ILE A 27 13.77 13.14 -19.38
N ASP A 28 14.71 14.07 -19.51
CA ASP A 28 15.73 14.04 -20.56
C ASP A 28 16.61 12.78 -20.48
N ALA A 29 16.98 12.38 -19.25
CA ALA A 29 17.73 11.15 -19.00
C ALA A 29 16.91 9.89 -19.36
N ALA A 30 15.62 9.83 -18.99
CA ALA A 30 14.77 8.69 -19.32
C ALA A 30 14.62 8.51 -20.83
N GLU A 31 14.48 9.61 -21.57
CA GLU A 31 14.41 9.59 -23.03
C GLU A 31 15.73 9.13 -23.66
N SER A 32 16.86 9.68 -23.20
CA SER A 32 18.19 9.29 -23.66
C SER A 32 18.45 7.79 -23.42
N TYR A 33 18.19 7.29 -22.21
CA TYR A 33 18.34 5.87 -21.90
C TYR A 33 17.40 4.97 -22.69
N SER A 34 16.21 5.45 -23.05
CA SER A 34 15.28 4.68 -23.87
C SER A 34 15.79 4.55 -25.31
N LYS A 35 16.41 5.59 -25.88
CA LYS A 35 17.03 5.57 -27.21
C LYS A 35 18.21 4.60 -27.27
N ASP A 36 18.99 4.53 -26.19
CA ASP A 36 20.14 3.62 -26.07
C ASP A 36 19.76 2.20 -25.60
N SER A 37 18.47 1.85 -25.58
CA SER A 37 17.96 0.55 -25.09
C SER A 37 18.39 0.18 -23.65
N CYS A 38 18.74 1.18 -22.84
CA CYS A 38 19.08 1.03 -21.42
C CYS A 38 17.82 1.02 -20.56
N VAL A 39 17.02 -0.06 -20.70
CA VAL A 39 15.67 -0.17 -20.11
C VAL A 39 15.66 0.01 -18.60
N ARG A 40 16.64 -0.55 -17.87
CA ARG A 40 16.71 -0.45 -16.41
C ARG A 40 16.91 0.99 -15.94
N GLN A 41 17.80 1.73 -16.59
CA GLN A 41 18.10 3.12 -16.29
C GLN A 41 16.90 4.02 -16.62
N SER A 42 16.29 3.82 -17.79
CA SER A 42 15.05 4.52 -18.17
C SER A 42 13.93 4.30 -17.13
N LEU A 43 13.74 3.05 -16.68
CA LEU A 43 12.74 2.74 -15.65
C LEU A 43 13.06 3.42 -14.31
N ARG A 44 14.34 3.44 -13.90
CA ARG A 44 14.77 4.14 -12.68
C ARG A 44 14.49 5.64 -12.76
N CYS A 45 14.79 6.29 -13.89
CA CYS A 45 14.45 7.70 -14.10
C CYS A 45 12.94 7.93 -13.99
N ARG A 46 12.11 7.10 -14.62
CA ARG A 46 10.64 7.20 -14.54
C ARG A 46 10.10 7.07 -13.12
N ARG A 47 10.65 6.16 -12.30
CA ARG A 47 10.27 6.02 -10.88
C ARG A 47 10.63 7.27 -10.08
N LEU A 48 11.82 7.83 -10.30
CA LEU A 48 12.25 9.07 -9.66
C LEU A 48 11.41 10.28 -10.10
N MET A 49 11.01 10.34 -11.38
CA MET A 49 10.07 11.36 -11.87
C MET A 49 8.75 11.31 -11.10
N LYS A 50 8.15 10.11 -10.91
CA LYS A 50 6.92 9.95 -10.12
C LYS A 50 7.10 10.42 -8.68
N LEU A 51 8.23 10.08 -8.04
CA LEU A 51 8.54 10.50 -6.67
C LEU A 51 8.67 12.02 -6.55
N ILE A 52 9.40 12.66 -7.47
CA ILE A 52 9.57 14.12 -7.46
C ILE A 52 8.24 14.83 -7.72
N THR A 53 7.44 14.33 -8.65
CA THR A 53 6.08 14.84 -8.90
C THR A 53 5.21 14.75 -7.65
N LEU A 54 5.29 13.63 -6.91
CA LEU A 54 4.57 13.47 -5.66
C LEU A 54 5.07 14.45 -4.57
N GLN A 55 6.39 14.62 -4.44
CA GLN A 55 6.97 15.63 -3.53
C GLN A 55 6.51 17.05 -3.85
N LEU A 56 6.48 17.41 -5.14
CA LEU A 56 5.98 18.70 -5.62
C LEU A 56 4.50 18.89 -5.30
N HIS A 57 3.70 17.83 -5.43
CA HIS A 57 2.28 17.85 -5.04
C HIS A 57 2.12 18.12 -3.54
N PHE A 58 2.89 17.43 -2.68
CA PHE A 58 2.87 17.64 -1.23
C PHE A 58 3.22 19.08 -0.86
N LEU A 59 4.32 19.61 -1.42
CA LEU A 59 4.73 21.01 -1.20
C LEU A 59 3.69 22.01 -1.74
N SER A 60 2.90 21.65 -2.75
CA SER A 60 1.84 22.50 -3.31
C SER A 60 0.57 22.47 -2.48
N ALA A 61 0.31 21.36 -1.79
CA ALA A 61 -0.75 21.22 -0.80
C ALA A 61 -0.38 21.75 0.60
N GLY A 62 0.81 22.36 0.76
CA GLY A 62 1.29 22.88 2.05
C GLY A 62 1.80 21.80 3.01
N GLN A 63 2.01 20.57 2.53
CA GLN A 63 2.54 19.48 3.34
C GLN A 63 4.07 19.55 3.40
N SER A 64 4.62 19.34 4.59
CA SER A 64 6.06 19.37 4.87
C SER A 64 6.74 18.00 4.87
N THR A 65 5.99 16.91 4.64
CA THR A 65 6.56 15.55 4.64
C THR A 65 7.59 15.39 3.52
N MET A 66 8.79 14.93 3.89
CA MET A 66 9.85 14.58 2.94
C MET A 66 9.60 13.16 2.40
N LEU A 67 9.56 13.02 1.08
CA LEU A 67 9.44 11.75 0.36
C LEU A 67 10.69 11.43 -0.46
N ILE A 68 11.47 12.45 -0.80
CA ILE A 68 12.78 12.32 -1.45
C ILE A 68 13.89 12.17 -0.42
N ASN A 69 15.05 11.68 -0.85
CA ASN A 69 16.23 11.49 0.00
C ASN A 69 15.99 10.76 1.34
N LEU A 70 14.95 9.92 1.42
CA LEU A 70 14.68 9.07 2.58
C LEU A 70 15.81 8.06 2.81
N SER A 71 16.12 7.83 4.09
CA SER A 71 16.97 6.73 4.52
C SER A 71 16.19 5.42 4.50
N ARG A 72 16.90 4.28 4.42
CA ARG A 72 16.26 2.95 4.54
C ARG A 72 15.49 2.77 5.85
N GLN A 73 15.93 3.41 6.93
CA GLN A 73 15.29 3.30 8.25
C GLN A 73 13.95 4.02 8.28
N SER A 74 13.85 5.19 7.62
CA SER A 74 12.61 5.98 7.56
C SER A 74 11.57 5.48 6.55
N LEU A 75 11.95 4.59 5.61
CA LEU A 75 11.05 4.18 4.52
C LEU A 75 9.78 3.52 5.01
N THR A 76 9.90 2.58 5.96
CA THR A 76 8.75 1.87 6.51
C THR A 76 7.77 2.85 7.15
N ASP A 77 8.25 3.71 8.06
CA ASP A 77 7.39 4.66 8.77
C ASP A 77 6.73 5.65 7.82
N THR A 78 7.46 6.16 6.82
CA THR A 78 6.88 7.04 5.80
C THR A 78 5.78 6.32 5.01
N ILE A 79 6.02 5.10 4.54
CA ILE A 79 5.02 4.33 3.78
C ILE A 79 3.77 4.06 4.63
N MET A 80 3.95 3.73 5.91
CA MET A 80 2.86 3.50 6.86
C MET A 80 2.05 4.76 7.16
N ALA A 81 2.68 5.94 7.11
CA ALA A 81 2.02 7.22 7.37
C ALA A 81 1.24 7.77 6.16
N LEU A 82 1.53 7.31 4.93
CA LEU A 82 0.91 7.84 3.73
C LEU A 82 -0.59 7.50 3.67
N PRO A 83 -1.47 8.50 3.43
CA PRO A 83 -2.92 8.31 3.48
C PRO A 83 -3.51 7.64 2.23
N ARG A 84 -2.77 7.56 1.11
CA ARG A 84 -3.26 6.94 -0.13
C ARG A 84 -2.29 5.88 -0.62
N PHE A 85 -2.81 4.77 -1.13
CA PHE A 85 -1.98 3.65 -1.56
C PHE A 85 -1.08 4.03 -2.72
N TYR A 86 -1.56 4.83 -3.67
CA TYR A 86 -0.72 5.27 -4.80
C TYR A 86 0.52 6.03 -4.32
N GLN A 87 0.44 6.77 -3.21
CA GLN A 87 1.57 7.50 -2.65
C GLN A 87 2.60 6.52 -2.07
N ALA A 88 2.13 5.56 -1.26
CA ALA A 88 2.95 4.49 -0.71
C ALA A 88 3.62 3.65 -1.81
N ALA A 89 2.90 3.31 -2.87
CA ALA A 89 3.41 2.57 -4.02
C ALA A 89 4.51 3.35 -4.77
N ILE A 90 4.32 4.65 -5.02
CA ILE A 90 5.33 5.51 -5.65
C ILE A 90 6.62 5.55 -4.83
N VAL A 91 6.51 5.70 -3.50
CA VAL A 91 7.68 5.71 -2.61
C VAL A 91 8.37 4.34 -2.62
N ALA A 92 7.63 3.25 -2.43
CA ALA A 92 8.19 1.90 -2.47
C ALA A 92 8.93 1.61 -3.79
N GLU A 93 8.33 1.97 -4.93
CA GLU A 93 8.94 1.77 -6.26
C GLU A 93 10.20 2.60 -6.47
N ALA A 94 10.18 3.88 -6.10
CA ALA A 94 11.31 4.78 -6.31
C ALA A 94 12.55 4.40 -5.50
N TYR A 95 12.34 3.77 -4.34
CA TYR A 95 13.41 3.27 -3.48
C TYR A 95 13.74 1.79 -3.69
N GLU A 96 13.07 1.13 -4.65
CA GLU A 96 13.21 -0.31 -4.89
C GLU A 96 13.00 -1.13 -3.59
N PHE A 97 12.07 -0.67 -2.77
CA PHE A 97 11.73 -1.24 -1.47
C PHE A 97 10.47 -2.10 -1.59
N VAL A 98 10.44 -3.22 -0.88
CA VAL A 98 9.28 -4.12 -0.83
C VAL A 98 8.71 -4.08 0.60
N PRO A 99 7.62 -3.32 0.84
CA PRO A 99 6.98 -3.27 2.13
C PRO A 99 6.31 -4.60 2.51
N ASP A 100 6.15 -4.84 3.81
CA ASP A 100 5.15 -5.77 4.32
C ASP A 100 3.76 -5.13 4.09
N TRP A 101 3.15 -5.45 2.94
CA TRP A 101 1.84 -4.91 2.58
C TRP A 101 0.73 -5.41 3.51
N ALA A 102 0.88 -6.57 4.16
CA ALA A 102 -0.09 -7.02 5.15
C ALA A 102 -0.05 -6.13 6.41
N GLU A 103 1.12 -5.69 6.85
CA GLU A 103 1.26 -4.69 7.91
C GLU A 103 0.66 -3.33 7.51
N VAL A 104 0.96 -2.85 6.30
CA VAL A 104 0.40 -1.58 5.78
C VAL A 104 -1.13 -1.64 5.75
N LEU A 105 -1.70 -2.72 5.21
CA LEU A 105 -3.15 -2.91 5.13
C LEU A 105 -3.77 -3.12 6.52
N TYR A 106 -3.08 -3.79 7.45
CA TYR A 106 -3.53 -3.88 8.83
C TYR A 106 -3.69 -2.47 9.44
N GLN A 107 -2.68 -1.60 9.34
CA GLN A 107 -2.80 -0.26 9.91
C GLN A 107 -3.84 0.62 9.18
N GLN A 108 -3.86 0.61 7.84
CA GLN A 108 -4.77 1.48 7.09
C GLN A 108 -6.21 0.97 7.11
N VAL A 109 -6.44 -0.32 6.92
CA VAL A 109 -7.78 -0.88 6.75
C VAL A 109 -8.36 -1.35 8.09
N ILE A 110 -7.57 -2.05 8.91
CA ILE A 110 -8.09 -2.64 10.15
C ILE A 110 -8.11 -1.60 11.26
N THR A 111 -7.00 -0.90 11.49
CA THR A 111 -6.90 0.09 12.57
C THR A 111 -7.65 1.38 12.23
N LYS A 112 -7.47 1.93 11.02
CA LYS A 112 -8.10 3.21 10.62
C LYS A 112 -9.44 3.08 9.89
N GLY A 113 -9.80 1.89 9.39
CA GLY A 113 -11.04 1.69 8.63
C GLY A 113 -11.03 2.25 7.21
N ASP A 114 -9.86 2.53 6.63
CA ASP A 114 -9.74 3.10 5.29
C ASP A 114 -9.86 2.02 4.20
N PHE A 115 -11.10 1.71 3.83
CA PHE A 115 -11.37 0.80 2.72
C PHE A 115 -11.14 1.44 1.35
N THR A 116 -11.03 2.77 1.24
CA THR A 116 -10.64 3.39 -0.02
C THR A 116 -9.19 3.05 -0.35
N TYR A 117 -8.32 3.01 0.66
CA TYR A 117 -6.94 2.51 0.52
C TYR A 117 -6.90 1.07 0.00
N LEU A 118 -7.77 0.19 0.51
CA LEU A 118 -7.88 -1.20 0.04
C LEU A 118 -8.31 -1.28 -1.43
N GLU A 119 -9.29 -0.48 -1.85
CA GLU A 119 -9.72 -0.48 -3.25
C GLU A 119 -8.60 -0.01 -4.19
N GLU A 120 -7.85 1.03 -3.82
CA GLU A 120 -6.67 1.46 -4.57
C GLU A 120 -5.61 0.36 -4.66
N PHE A 121 -5.36 -0.36 -3.56
CA PHE A 121 -4.43 -1.49 -3.53
C PHE A 121 -4.84 -2.57 -4.55
N LYS A 122 -6.11 -2.98 -4.52
CA LYS A 122 -6.67 -4.03 -5.40
C LYS A 122 -6.57 -3.70 -6.87
N GLN A 123 -6.70 -2.43 -7.23
CA GLN A 123 -6.59 -1.99 -8.63
C GLN A 123 -5.19 -2.19 -9.21
N GLN A 124 -4.16 -2.22 -8.37
CA GLN A 124 -2.76 -2.35 -8.81
C GLN A 124 -2.17 -3.71 -8.52
N ARG A 125 -2.66 -4.42 -7.49
CA ARG A 125 -2.09 -5.68 -7.01
C ARG A 125 -3.19 -6.67 -6.59
N PRO A 126 -3.06 -7.96 -6.94
CA PRO A 126 -4.00 -8.97 -6.48
C PRO A 126 -3.89 -9.17 -4.97
N LEU A 127 -5.04 -9.30 -4.29
CA LEU A 127 -5.10 -9.70 -2.88
C LEU A 127 -4.98 -11.22 -2.78
N LYS A 128 -3.77 -11.70 -2.50
CA LYS A 128 -3.53 -13.14 -2.29
C LYS A 128 -4.14 -13.60 -0.96
N PRO A 129 -4.61 -14.86 -0.86
CA PRO A 129 -5.12 -15.43 0.39
C PRO A 129 -4.18 -15.23 1.59
N SER A 130 -2.86 -15.36 1.38
CA SER A 130 -1.84 -15.16 2.41
C SER A 130 -1.89 -13.78 3.08
N VAL A 131 -2.29 -12.73 2.37
CA VAL A 131 -2.42 -11.37 2.94
C VAL A 131 -3.53 -11.33 3.98
N PHE A 132 -4.66 -12.00 3.72
CA PHE A 132 -5.76 -12.09 4.69
C PHE A 132 -5.37 -12.88 5.92
N GLU A 133 -4.64 -14.00 5.74
CA GLU A 133 -4.12 -14.81 6.84
C GLU A 133 -3.16 -14.02 7.75
N GLU A 134 -2.22 -13.28 7.15
CA GLU A 134 -1.26 -12.44 7.86
C GLU A 134 -1.97 -11.32 8.63
N ILE A 135 -2.94 -10.64 8.02
CA ILE A 135 -3.74 -9.60 8.68
C ILE A 135 -4.56 -10.20 9.83
N ALA A 136 -5.24 -11.32 9.62
CA ALA A 136 -6.02 -11.98 10.67
C ALA A 136 -5.14 -12.44 11.84
N LYS A 137 -3.92 -12.91 11.56
CA LYS A 137 -2.92 -13.23 12.59
C LYS A 137 -2.53 -11.99 13.40
N LYS A 138 -2.27 -10.85 12.75
CA LYS A 138 -1.95 -9.57 13.42
C LYS A 138 -3.10 -9.06 14.29
N VAL A 139 -4.35 -9.23 13.85
CA VAL A 139 -5.55 -8.90 14.65
C VAL A 139 -5.61 -9.72 15.95
N LYS A 140 -5.19 -11.00 15.92
CA LYS A 140 -5.19 -11.87 17.11
C LYS A 140 -4.03 -11.60 18.07
N GLN A 141 -2.96 -10.96 17.62
CA GLN A 141 -1.77 -10.68 18.45
C GLN A 141 -2.03 -9.61 19.52
N HIS A 142 -3.03 -8.76 19.33
CA HIS A 142 -3.46 -7.73 20.28
C HIS A 142 -4.95 -7.94 20.60
N PRO A 143 -5.45 -7.58 21.80
CA PRO A 143 -6.89 -7.59 22.07
C PRO A 143 -7.58 -6.68 21.03
N PRO A 144 -8.33 -7.24 20.07
CA PRO A 144 -8.83 -6.43 18.97
C PRO A 144 -10.01 -5.60 19.46
N SER A 145 -10.05 -4.32 19.08
CA SER A 145 -11.24 -3.50 19.30
C SER A 145 -12.43 -4.02 18.48
N ASP A 146 -13.64 -3.73 18.92
CA ASP A 146 -14.85 -4.07 18.15
C ASP A 146 -14.82 -3.47 16.73
N ALA A 147 -14.20 -2.30 16.57
CA ALA A 147 -13.98 -1.68 15.28
C ALA A 147 -13.02 -2.50 14.40
N ALA A 148 -11.90 -2.97 14.97
CA ALA A 148 -10.95 -3.81 14.25
C ALA A 148 -11.58 -5.15 13.81
N LEU A 149 -12.40 -5.78 14.67
CA LEU A 149 -13.12 -7.01 14.29
C LEU A 149 -14.15 -6.76 13.19
N ARG A 150 -14.89 -5.65 13.25
CA ARG A 150 -15.82 -5.24 12.19
C ARG A 150 -15.10 -5.01 10.87
N ASN A 151 -13.95 -4.32 10.91
CA ASN A 151 -13.12 -4.06 9.75
C ASN A 151 -12.53 -5.36 9.19
N LEU A 152 -12.04 -6.28 10.03
CA LEU A 152 -11.57 -7.60 9.59
C LEU A 152 -12.68 -8.36 8.88
N LYS A 153 -13.87 -8.43 9.49
CA LYS A 153 -15.03 -9.09 8.90
C LYS A 153 -15.38 -8.52 7.53
N LYS A 154 -15.36 -7.19 7.38
CA LYS A 154 -15.58 -6.52 6.08
C LYS A 154 -14.43 -6.77 5.09
N LEU A 155 -13.18 -6.81 5.55
CA LEU A 155 -12.03 -7.14 4.71
C LEU A 155 -12.17 -8.54 4.10
N LEU A 156 -12.60 -9.52 4.89
CA LEU A 156 -12.72 -10.90 4.42
C LEU A 156 -13.70 -11.08 3.25
N THR A 157 -14.69 -10.18 3.07
CA THR A 157 -15.60 -10.23 1.91
C THR A 157 -14.89 -9.97 0.57
N TYR A 158 -13.64 -9.48 0.61
CA TYR A 158 -12.80 -9.26 -0.56
C TYR A 158 -11.89 -10.45 -0.88
N CYS A 159 -11.95 -11.53 -0.10
CA CYS A 159 -11.19 -12.74 -0.35
C CYS A 159 -11.92 -13.60 -1.39
N GLU A 160 -11.31 -13.77 -2.57
CA GLU A 160 -11.87 -14.60 -3.66
C GLU A 160 -11.73 -16.11 -3.36
N ASP A 161 -10.78 -16.49 -2.50
CA ASP A 161 -10.59 -17.87 -2.06
C ASP A 161 -11.63 -18.23 -0.98
N ILE A 162 -12.67 -18.94 -1.41
CA ILE A 162 -13.84 -19.27 -0.57
C ILE A 162 -13.43 -20.08 0.67
N TYR A 163 -12.47 -21.00 0.54
CA TYR A 163 -12.00 -21.81 1.66
C TYR A 163 -11.28 -20.96 2.72
N THR A 164 -10.37 -20.09 2.29
CA THR A 164 -9.64 -19.17 3.16
C THR A 164 -10.62 -18.20 3.82
N TYR A 165 -11.60 -17.67 3.07
CA TYR A 165 -12.63 -16.81 3.61
C TYR A 165 -13.42 -17.53 4.72
N TYR A 166 -13.93 -18.73 4.43
CA TYR A 166 -14.66 -19.55 5.40
C TYR A 166 -13.83 -19.83 6.65
N ARG A 167 -12.60 -20.33 6.48
CA ARG A 167 -11.70 -20.70 7.58
C ARG A 167 -11.40 -19.49 8.46
N LEU A 168 -11.06 -18.35 7.87
CA LEU A 168 -10.78 -17.12 8.61
C LEU A 168 -12.03 -16.57 9.31
N ALA A 169 -13.22 -16.67 8.70
CA ALA A 169 -14.46 -16.27 9.34
C ALA A 169 -14.78 -17.15 10.57
N TYR A 170 -14.60 -18.46 10.45
CA TYR A 170 -14.78 -19.43 11.54
C TYR A 170 -13.78 -19.17 12.67
N ASP A 171 -12.50 -19.03 12.33
CA ASP A 171 -11.39 -18.79 13.27
C ASP A 171 -11.50 -17.48 14.06
N ASN A 172 -12.29 -16.52 13.56
CA ASN A 172 -12.57 -15.25 14.20
C ASN A 172 -14.02 -15.17 14.74
N LYS A 173 -14.73 -16.30 14.77
CA LYS A 173 -16.09 -16.44 15.33
C LYS A 173 -17.15 -15.56 14.64
N PHE A 174 -16.96 -15.25 13.36
CA PHE A 174 -17.96 -14.57 12.52
C PHE A 174 -19.01 -15.56 12.03
N TYR A 175 -19.75 -16.17 12.95
CA TYR A 175 -20.66 -17.28 12.65
C TYR A 175 -21.80 -16.91 11.70
N ASP A 176 -22.21 -15.64 11.67
CA ASP A 176 -23.19 -15.17 10.70
C ASP A 176 -22.66 -15.27 9.26
N VAL A 177 -21.39 -14.93 9.03
CA VAL A 177 -20.71 -15.09 7.73
C VAL A 177 -20.53 -16.56 7.38
N VAL A 178 -20.07 -17.38 8.34
CA VAL A 178 -19.93 -18.83 8.17
C VAL A 178 -21.26 -19.45 7.72
N ASN A 179 -22.35 -19.10 8.41
CA ASN A 179 -23.68 -19.61 8.09
C ASN A 179 -24.17 -19.14 6.71
N THR A 180 -23.86 -17.90 6.31
CA THR A 180 -24.19 -17.40 4.97
C THR A 180 -23.44 -18.17 3.88
N LEU A 181 -22.14 -18.43 4.06
CA LEU A 181 -21.33 -19.20 3.11
C LEU A 181 -21.79 -20.65 2.98
N LEU A 182 -22.18 -21.30 4.08
CA LEU A 182 -22.66 -22.68 4.03
C LEU A 182 -24.06 -22.82 3.41
N LYS A 183 -24.90 -21.78 3.52
CA LYS A 183 -26.28 -21.79 2.98
C LYS A 183 -26.37 -21.37 1.52
N ASP A 184 -25.39 -20.62 1.03
CA ASP A 184 -25.34 -20.23 -0.37
C ASP A 184 -25.06 -21.45 -1.25
N ALA A 185 -25.81 -21.60 -2.34
CA ALA A 185 -25.81 -22.83 -3.12
C ALA A 185 -24.46 -23.10 -3.82
N GLN A 186 -23.75 -22.04 -4.24
CA GLN A 186 -22.49 -22.16 -4.96
C GLN A 186 -21.34 -22.38 -3.98
N THR A 187 -21.22 -21.51 -2.97
CA THR A 187 -20.13 -21.57 -1.99
C THR A 187 -20.29 -22.76 -1.05
N GLY A 188 -21.51 -23.12 -0.64
CA GLY A 188 -21.79 -24.26 0.22
C GLY A 188 -21.45 -25.61 -0.42
N CYS A 189 -21.77 -25.81 -1.71
CA CYS A 189 -21.38 -27.01 -2.45
C CYS A 189 -19.85 -27.15 -2.51
N CYS A 190 -19.16 -26.07 -2.90
CA CYS A 190 -17.70 -26.02 -2.97
C CYS A 190 -17.04 -26.30 -1.61
N LEU A 191 -17.56 -25.71 -0.53
CA LEU A 191 -17.04 -25.92 0.82
C LEU A 191 -17.26 -27.37 1.30
N ASN A 192 -18.42 -27.96 1.03
CA ASN A 192 -18.67 -29.36 1.40
C ASN A 192 -17.67 -30.29 0.71
N ASP A 193 -17.39 -30.11 -0.58
CA ASP A 193 -16.41 -30.92 -1.31
C ASP A 193 -15.00 -30.76 -0.73
N MET A 194 -14.61 -29.55 -0.35
CA MET A 194 -13.29 -29.27 0.23
C MET A 194 -13.15 -29.75 1.68
N LEU A 195 -14.23 -29.73 2.48
CA LEU A 195 -14.23 -30.17 3.88
C LEU A 195 -14.40 -31.69 4.04
N SER A 196 -14.88 -32.37 3.00
CA SER A 196 -15.07 -33.83 2.98
C SER A 196 -13.81 -34.62 2.59
N ASN A 197 -12.75 -33.92 2.18
CA ASN A 197 -11.43 -34.47 1.85
C ASN A 197 -10.40 -34.15 2.93
#